data_AF-A0A418MUY9-F1
#
_entry.id   AF-A0A418MUY9-F1
#
_cell.length_a   1.000
_cell.length_b   1.000
_cell.length_c   1.000
_cell.angle_alpha   90.00
_cell.angle_beta   90.00
_cell.angle_gamma   90.00
#
_symmetry.space_group_name_H-M   'P 1'
#
loop_
_entity.id
_entity.type
_entity.pdbx_description
1 polymer ?
#
loop_
_entity_poly.entity_id
_entity_poly.type
_entity_poly.pdbx_seq_one_letter_code
_entity_poly.pdbx_strand_id
1 'polypeptide(L)'
;MSVHPFVRRPASREPPSSEGDTAMITAPAVPLRRRRAVAARRWGCIPLALVLALAGCAEGPPTGAPTADRSGPAVEPTRAAGAAERVDGCSLLTEAEVTAVIGRNDGGRATSEGCLWENPDTYHSVSLHIGLVGTAPGGVLPSVDPMLGPAEAGPDGIRFVLDEAEFAVGDRICRLRVVTKVTDSSDRTAMIRLARQVSGRL
;
A
#
# COMPACT_ATOMS: atom_id res chain seq x y z
N MET A 1 -0.03 15.25 64.41
CA MET A 1 -0.47 13.88 64.77
C MET A 1 -1.84 13.68 64.18
N SER A 2 -1.94 13.09 62.99
CA SER A 2 -3.20 12.74 62.32
C SER A 2 -3.09 11.33 61.79
N VAL A 3 -4.06 10.51 62.19
CA VAL A 3 -4.07 9.05 62.04
C VAL A 3 -4.69 8.69 60.69
N HIS A 4 -3.97 7.95 59.86
CA HIS A 4 -4.49 7.37 58.62
C HIS A 4 -5.38 6.15 58.92
N PRO A 5 -6.59 6.03 58.34
CA PRO A 5 -7.34 4.79 58.38
C PRO A 5 -6.85 3.80 57.31
N PHE A 6 -6.49 2.63 57.84
CA PHE A 6 -6.12 1.39 57.17
C PHE A 6 -7.33 0.79 56.44
N VAL A 7 -7.34 0.80 55.10
CA VAL A 7 -8.36 0.10 54.30
C VAL A 7 -7.84 -1.29 53.90
N ARG A 8 -8.52 -2.32 54.43
CA ARG A 8 -8.26 -3.74 54.20
C ARG A 8 -8.53 -4.15 52.75
N ARG A 9 -7.61 -4.94 52.18
CA ARG A 9 -7.86 -5.81 51.01
C ARG A 9 -8.84 -6.94 51.37
N PRO A 10 -9.67 -7.39 50.41
CA PRO A 10 -10.09 -8.78 50.38
C PRO A 10 -9.66 -9.54 49.11
N ALA A 11 -9.08 -10.70 49.39
CA ALA A 11 -9.22 -12.00 48.74
C ALA A 11 -9.11 -12.12 47.21
N SER A 12 -7.99 -12.73 46.83
CA SER A 12 -7.81 -13.67 45.72
C SER A 12 -9.06 -14.51 45.44
N ARG A 13 -9.41 -14.65 44.15
CA ARG A 13 -10.28 -15.72 43.66
C ARG A 13 -9.54 -16.44 42.54
N GLU A 14 -9.29 -17.73 42.78
CA GLU A 14 -8.62 -18.68 41.90
C GLU A 14 -9.28 -18.84 40.52
N PRO A 15 -8.52 -19.27 39.50
CA PRO A 15 -9.03 -19.63 38.18
C PRO A 15 -9.72 -21.01 38.20
N PRO A 16 -10.74 -21.24 37.36
CA PRO A 16 -11.19 -22.59 37.10
C PRO A 16 -10.22 -23.32 36.16
N SER A 17 -9.50 -24.29 36.72
CA SER A 17 -9.06 -25.48 36.00
C SER A 17 -10.31 -26.27 35.58
N SER A 18 -10.52 -26.44 34.28
CA SER A 18 -11.41 -27.48 33.75
C SER A 18 -10.57 -28.40 32.87
N GLU A 19 -10.22 -29.53 33.46
CA GLU A 19 -9.85 -30.76 32.80
C GLU A 19 -10.99 -31.25 31.89
N GLY A 20 -10.62 -32.01 30.86
CA GLY A 20 -11.50 -32.99 30.22
C GLY A 20 -12.35 -32.47 29.06
N ASP A 21 -11.83 -32.57 27.84
CA ASP A 21 -12.40 -33.61 26.96
C ASP A 21 -11.41 -33.99 25.85
N THR A 22 -10.81 -35.17 26.02
CA THR A 22 -10.11 -35.91 24.99
C THR A 22 -11.15 -36.47 24.02
N ALA A 23 -11.55 -35.66 23.04
CA ALA A 23 -12.20 -36.16 21.83
C ALA A 23 -11.11 -36.63 20.84
N MET A 24 -10.56 -37.81 21.12
CA MET A 24 -10.20 -38.73 20.03
C MET A 24 -11.52 -39.00 19.30
N ILE A 25 -11.61 -38.72 17.99
CA ILE A 25 -12.44 -39.45 17.01
C ILE A 25 -12.28 -38.77 15.64
N THR A 26 -11.61 -39.53 14.77
CA THR A 26 -11.85 -39.64 13.34
C THR A 26 -11.45 -38.46 12.46
N ALA A 27 -10.23 -38.58 11.93
CA ALA A 27 -9.88 -38.06 10.61
C ALA A 27 -10.87 -38.61 9.57
N PRO A 28 -11.65 -37.78 8.86
CA PRO A 28 -12.33 -38.23 7.67
C PRO A 28 -11.30 -38.44 6.56
N ALA A 29 -11.34 -39.65 6.00
CA ALA A 29 -10.54 -40.09 4.87
C ALA A 29 -10.50 -39.03 3.76
N VAL A 30 -9.28 -38.74 3.29
CA VAL A 30 -8.97 -37.98 2.09
C VAL A 30 -9.72 -38.61 0.91
N PRO A 31 -10.70 -37.93 0.28
CA PRO A 31 -11.13 -38.34 -1.04
C PRO A 31 -10.05 -37.92 -2.03
N LEU A 32 -9.29 -38.89 -2.54
CA LEU A 32 -8.52 -38.80 -3.78
C LEU A 32 -9.48 -38.48 -4.94
N ARG A 33 -9.82 -37.19 -5.10
CA ARG A 33 -10.59 -36.71 -6.25
C ARG A 33 -9.63 -36.46 -7.42
N ARG A 34 -9.50 -37.54 -8.19
CA ARG A 34 -9.33 -37.60 -9.65
C ARG A 34 -8.78 -36.33 -10.30
N ARG A 35 -7.49 -36.42 -10.65
CA ARG A 35 -6.86 -35.65 -11.73
C ARG A 35 -7.75 -35.73 -12.97
N ARG A 36 -8.51 -34.67 -13.25
CA ARG A 36 -9.07 -34.46 -14.59
C ARG A 36 -7.97 -33.78 -15.40
N ALA A 37 -7.26 -34.59 -16.18
CA ALA A 37 -6.48 -34.10 -17.31
C ALA A 37 -7.48 -33.48 -18.30
N VAL A 38 -7.60 -32.15 -18.28
CA VAL A 38 -8.31 -31.42 -19.33
C VAL A 38 -7.26 -30.95 -20.33
N ALA A 39 -7.30 -31.67 -21.45
CA ALA A 39 -6.77 -31.38 -22.77
C ALA A 39 -6.14 -30.00 -22.97
N ALA A 40 -4.88 -30.03 -23.41
CA ALA A 40 -4.18 -28.96 -24.06
C ALA A 40 -5.03 -28.34 -25.18
N ARG A 41 -5.43 -27.08 -25.02
CA ARG A 41 -5.98 -26.27 -26.12
C ARG A 41 -4.92 -25.30 -26.59
N ARG A 42 -4.10 -25.81 -27.52
CA ARG A 42 -3.19 -25.02 -28.36
C ARG A 42 -4.03 -24.14 -29.29
N TRP A 43 -4.28 -22.90 -28.90
CA TRP A 43 -4.62 -21.78 -29.78
C TRP A 43 -3.45 -20.81 -29.61
N GLY A 44 -2.50 -20.72 -30.52
CA GLY A 44 -2.69 -20.33 -31.92
C GLY A 44 -1.92 -19.02 -32.05
N CYS A 45 -0.64 -19.12 -32.44
CA CYS A 45 0.25 -17.99 -32.66
C CYS A 45 -0.35 -17.05 -33.71
N ILE A 46 -0.62 -15.80 -33.34
CA ILE A 46 -0.84 -14.71 -34.30
C ILE A 46 0.33 -13.74 -34.13
N PRO A 47 1.37 -13.79 -34.98
CA PRO A 47 2.34 -12.72 -35.09
C PRO A 47 1.76 -11.67 -36.05
N LEU A 48 1.26 -10.55 -35.53
CA LEU A 48 0.90 -9.41 -36.38
C LEU A 48 1.94 -8.29 -36.22
N ALA A 49 2.86 -8.33 -37.19
CA ALA A 49 3.53 -7.22 -37.85
C ALA A 49 3.78 -5.92 -37.05
N LEU A 50 5.04 -5.78 -36.70
CA LEU A 50 5.79 -4.55 -36.50
C LEU A 50 5.59 -3.57 -37.68
N VAL A 51 5.08 -2.36 -37.42
CA VAL A 51 5.26 -1.20 -38.33
C VAL A 51 5.87 -0.07 -37.52
N LEU A 52 7.18 0.11 -37.71
CA LEU A 52 7.94 1.28 -37.30
C LEU A 52 7.59 2.43 -38.25
N ALA A 53 6.97 3.49 -37.74
CA ALA A 53 6.91 4.78 -38.41
C ALA A 53 7.85 5.75 -37.69
N LEU A 54 9.11 5.77 -38.14
CA LEU A 54 10.06 6.85 -37.87
C LEU A 54 9.68 8.04 -38.76
N ALA A 55 8.98 9.02 -38.19
CA ALA A 55 8.88 10.36 -38.79
C ALA A 55 9.85 11.28 -38.03
N GLY A 56 11.10 11.27 -38.49
CA GLY A 56 12.02 12.37 -38.25
C GLY A 56 11.80 13.43 -39.32
N CYS A 57 11.61 14.69 -38.91
CA CYS A 57 11.91 15.85 -39.74
C CYS A 57 12.70 16.84 -38.89
N ALA A 58 13.92 17.06 -39.36
CA ALA A 58 14.95 17.92 -38.81
C ALA A 58 14.69 19.40 -39.10
N GLU A 59 15.41 20.23 -38.35
CA GLU A 59 15.62 21.69 -38.47
C GLU A 59 15.59 22.29 -39.88
N GLY A 60 15.09 23.55 -39.93
CA GLY A 60 15.54 24.57 -40.88
C GLY A 60 15.56 25.95 -40.24
N PRO A 61 16.68 26.71 -40.26
CA PRO A 61 16.69 28.16 -40.00
C PRO A 61 16.89 28.94 -41.33
N PRO A 62 17.05 30.27 -41.30
CA PRO A 62 16.15 31.33 -40.82
C PRO A 62 15.86 32.37 -41.94
N THR A 63 14.76 33.13 -41.91
CA THR A 63 14.67 34.44 -42.62
C THR A 63 13.53 35.31 -42.08
N GLY A 64 13.85 36.52 -41.60
CA GLY A 64 12.95 37.68 -41.66
C GLY A 64 12.37 38.21 -40.33
N ALA A 65 13.09 39.14 -39.69
CA ALA A 65 12.60 40.09 -38.66
C ALA A 65 11.70 41.20 -39.29
N PRO A 66 11.12 42.21 -38.59
CA PRO A 66 11.26 42.64 -37.17
C PRO A 66 9.90 42.84 -36.44
N THR A 67 9.78 43.00 -35.12
CA THR A 67 10.05 44.23 -34.33
C THR A 67 9.49 44.03 -32.91
N ALA A 68 10.01 44.81 -31.96
CA ALA A 68 9.45 45.17 -30.65
C ALA A 68 10.07 44.46 -29.43
N ASP A 69 11.15 45.08 -28.96
CA ASP A 69 11.42 45.42 -27.57
C ASP A 69 10.41 44.90 -26.53
N ARG A 70 10.85 43.90 -25.77
CA ARG A 70 10.63 43.88 -24.31
C ARG A 70 11.70 43.04 -23.64
N SER A 71 12.84 43.67 -23.36
CA SER A 71 13.83 43.18 -22.42
C SER A 71 13.24 43.18 -21.00
N GLY A 72 12.52 42.12 -20.65
CA GLY A 72 12.35 41.69 -19.26
C GLY A 72 13.31 40.54 -19.02
N PRO A 73 14.00 40.46 -17.87
CA PRO A 73 14.78 39.27 -17.56
C PRO A 73 13.81 38.08 -17.57
N ALA A 74 14.05 37.14 -18.49
CA ALA A 74 13.43 35.84 -18.43
C ALA A 74 13.84 35.25 -17.09
N VAL A 75 12.91 35.24 -16.14
CA VAL A 75 13.01 34.36 -14.99
C VAL A 75 12.96 32.97 -15.59
N GLU A 76 14.14 32.39 -15.80
CA GLU A 76 14.25 30.94 -15.92
C GLU A 76 13.46 30.38 -14.74
N PRO A 77 12.49 29.48 -14.95
CA PRO A 77 11.98 28.72 -13.83
C PRO A 77 13.18 27.98 -13.27
N THR A 78 13.67 28.46 -12.13
CA THR A 78 14.67 27.80 -11.29
C THR A 78 14.19 26.37 -11.12
N ARG A 79 14.72 25.47 -11.96
CA ARG A 79 14.58 24.03 -11.78
C ARG A 79 15.59 23.64 -10.71
N ALA A 80 15.31 24.08 -9.49
CA ALA A 80 15.96 23.62 -8.29
C ALA A 80 14.89 23.28 -7.25
N ALA A 81 13.92 22.46 -7.64
CA ALA A 81 13.48 21.44 -6.72
C ALA A 81 14.57 20.37 -6.80
N GLY A 82 15.50 20.38 -5.85
CA GLY A 82 16.44 19.27 -5.66
C GLY A 82 15.63 17.98 -5.72
N ALA A 83 16.17 16.96 -6.41
CA ALA A 83 15.49 15.69 -6.57
C ALA A 83 15.05 15.20 -5.19
N ALA A 84 13.76 15.39 -4.88
CA ALA A 84 13.22 15.06 -3.58
C ALA A 84 13.51 13.59 -3.36
N GLU A 85 14.15 13.27 -2.24
CA GLU A 85 14.60 11.92 -1.93
C GLU A 85 13.41 10.97 -2.04
N ARG A 86 13.46 10.09 -3.03
CA ARG A 86 12.42 9.09 -3.24
C ARG A 86 12.79 7.86 -2.42
N VAL A 87 11.83 7.41 -1.64
CA VAL A 87 11.92 6.17 -0.90
C VAL A 87 11.53 5.04 -1.85
N ASP A 88 12.31 3.97 -1.84
CA ASP A 88 11.92 2.73 -2.50
C ASP A 88 10.86 2.01 -1.66
N GLY A 89 9.59 2.17 -2.03
CA GLY A 89 8.48 1.54 -1.31
C GLY A 89 8.49 0.00 -1.38
N CYS A 90 9.12 -0.60 -2.39
CA CYS A 90 9.11 -2.06 -2.56
C CYS A 90 10.02 -2.79 -1.57
N SER A 91 11.03 -2.12 -1.02
CA SER A 91 11.89 -2.71 0.01
C SER A 91 11.37 -2.49 1.44
N LEU A 92 10.33 -1.67 1.62
CA LEU A 92 9.77 -1.37 2.94
C LEU A 92 8.94 -2.50 3.54
N LEU A 93 8.43 -3.43 2.72
CA LEU A 93 7.72 -4.60 3.19
C LEU A 93 8.49 -5.85 2.79
N THR A 94 8.66 -6.77 3.73
CA THR A 94 9.33 -8.04 3.44
C THR A 94 8.38 -8.98 2.71
N GLU A 95 8.93 -9.89 1.92
CA GLU A 95 8.16 -10.94 1.24
C GLU A 95 7.28 -11.73 2.23
N ALA A 96 7.79 -12.04 3.42
CA ALA A 96 7.06 -12.78 4.45
C ALA A 96 5.83 -12.02 4.97
N GLU A 97 5.93 -10.70 5.14
CA GLU A 97 4.82 -9.86 5.63
C GLU A 97 3.70 -9.75 4.60
N VAL A 98 4.06 -9.58 3.32
CA VAL A 98 3.09 -9.55 2.21
C VAL A 98 2.48 -10.94 2.02
N THR A 99 3.29 -11.99 2.06
CA THR A 99 2.83 -13.38 1.95
C THR A 99 1.84 -13.75 3.05
N ALA A 100 2.04 -13.24 4.27
CA ALA A 100 1.11 -13.43 5.37
C ALA A 100 -0.26 -12.74 5.19
N VAL A 101 -0.40 -11.85 4.20
CA VAL A 101 -1.67 -11.15 3.89
C VAL A 101 -2.32 -11.75 2.64
N ILE A 102 -1.58 -11.80 1.53
CA ILE A 102 -2.14 -12.17 0.22
C ILE A 102 -1.70 -13.55 -0.28
N GLY A 103 -0.88 -14.27 0.49
CA GLY A 103 -0.32 -15.56 0.08
C GLY A 103 0.79 -15.40 -0.96
N ARG A 104 0.94 -16.42 -1.83
CA ARG A 104 1.90 -16.38 -2.95
C ARG A 104 1.74 -15.09 -3.73
N ASN A 105 2.83 -14.36 -3.96
CA ASN A 105 2.81 -13.09 -4.66
C ASN A 105 3.99 -12.98 -5.65
N ASP A 106 3.97 -11.95 -6.47
CA ASP A 106 4.96 -11.65 -7.50
C ASP A 106 6.26 -11.02 -6.98
N GLY A 107 6.42 -10.85 -5.66
CA GLY A 107 7.59 -10.23 -5.04
C GLY A 107 7.57 -8.71 -5.04
N GLY A 108 6.53 -8.08 -5.58
CA GLY A 108 6.38 -6.63 -5.60
C GLY A 108 7.06 -5.98 -6.78
N ARG A 109 6.41 -4.97 -7.35
CA ARG A 109 6.95 -4.19 -8.46
C ARG A 109 6.61 -2.72 -8.31
N ALA A 110 7.53 -1.88 -8.78
CA ALA A 110 7.30 -0.44 -8.87
C ALA A 110 6.27 -0.12 -9.97
N THR A 111 5.39 0.84 -9.67
CA THR A 111 4.34 1.39 -10.53
C THR A 111 4.42 2.92 -10.48
N SER A 112 3.58 3.62 -11.26
CA SER A 112 3.46 5.09 -11.13
C SER A 112 2.93 5.52 -9.76
N GLU A 113 2.15 4.65 -9.11
CA GLU A 113 1.48 4.93 -7.83
C GLU A 113 2.25 4.40 -6.61
N GLY A 114 3.44 3.81 -6.78
CA GLY A 114 4.22 3.22 -5.69
C GLY A 114 4.53 1.75 -5.94
N CYS A 115 4.59 0.93 -4.88
CA CYS A 115 4.82 -0.50 -5.01
C CYS A 115 3.50 -1.29 -5.00
N LEU A 116 3.44 -2.35 -5.80
CA LEU A 116 2.30 -3.26 -5.89
C LEU A 116 2.78 -4.70 -5.81
N TRP A 117 2.21 -5.46 -4.88
CA TRP A 117 2.32 -6.92 -4.81
C TRP A 117 0.99 -7.54 -5.18
N GLU A 118 1.01 -8.56 -6.03
CA GLU A 118 -0.20 -9.26 -6.46
C GLU A 118 -0.04 -10.77 -6.34
N ASN A 119 -1.11 -11.43 -5.92
CA ASN A 119 -1.26 -12.87 -6.04
C ASN A 119 -1.96 -13.19 -7.38
N PRO A 120 -1.26 -13.80 -8.36
CA PRO A 120 -1.84 -14.05 -9.69
C PRO A 120 -2.95 -15.12 -9.68
N ASP A 121 -3.09 -15.91 -8.60
CA ASP A 121 -4.12 -16.96 -8.51
C ASP A 121 -5.43 -16.44 -7.92
N THR A 122 -5.35 -15.49 -7.00
CA THR A 122 -6.51 -14.99 -6.22
C THR A 122 -6.87 -13.54 -6.56
N TYR A 123 -6.00 -12.84 -7.29
CA TYR A 123 -6.09 -11.41 -7.55
C TYR A 123 -6.10 -10.55 -6.27
N HIS A 124 -5.64 -11.11 -5.16
CA HIS A 124 -5.41 -10.33 -3.95
C HIS A 124 -4.19 -9.44 -4.14
N SER A 125 -4.22 -8.24 -3.56
CA SER A 125 -3.14 -7.27 -3.72
C SER A 125 -2.83 -6.48 -2.46
N VAL A 126 -1.59 -5.99 -2.40
CA VAL A 126 -1.13 -4.95 -1.48
C VAL A 126 -0.50 -3.85 -2.31
N SER A 127 -0.93 -2.60 -2.10
CA SER A 127 -0.35 -1.41 -2.72
C SER A 127 0.19 -0.48 -1.64
N LEU A 128 1.41 0.01 -1.82
CA LEU A 128 2.05 0.97 -0.92
C LEU A 128 2.59 2.17 -1.69
N HIS A 129 2.07 3.35 -1.36
CA HIS A 129 2.56 4.63 -1.85
C HIS A 129 3.26 5.39 -0.73
N ILE A 130 4.50 5.83 -0.98
CA ILE A 130 5.24 6.74 -0.10
C ILE A 130 5.34 8.10 -0.76
N GLY A 131 4.73 9.10 -0.13
CA GLY A 131 4.73 10.47 -0.60
C GLY A 131 6.13 11.10 -0.57
N LEU A 132 6.26 12.20 -1.29
CA LEU A 132 7.46 13.03 -1.22
C LEU A 132 7.55 13.74 0.13
N VAL A 133 8.77 14.14 0.48
CA VAL A 133 9.05 15.05 1.59
C VAL A 133 8.17 16.29 1.48
N GLY A 134 7.57 16.72 2.58
CA GLY A 134 6.68 17.88 2.68
C GLY A 134 5.21 17.64 2.30
N THR A 135 4.80 16.40 1.98
CA THR A 135 3.39 16.08 1.69
C THR A 135 2.51 15.94 2.93
N ALA A 136 3.11 15.75 4.11
CA ALA A 136 2.47 15.79 5.41
C ALA A 136 3.31 16.63 6.40
N PRO A 137 3.43 17.96 6.21
CA PRO A 137 4.31 18.79 7.02
C PRO A 137 4.07 18.62 8.53
N GLY A 138 5.14 18.40 9.29
CA GLY A 138 5.06 18.20 10.74
C GLY A 138 4.38 16.88 11.15
N GLY A 139 4.29 15.89 10.27
CA GLY A 139 3.63 14.62 10.53
C GLY A 139 2.11 14.71 10.56
N VAL A 140 1.54 15.78 9.99
CA VAL A 140 0.10 16.02 9.96
C VAL A 140 -0.43 15.72 8.57
N LEU A 141 -1.42 14.82 8.49
CA LEU A 141 -2.11 14.52 7.24
C LEU A 141 -2.85 15.76 6.72
N PRO A 142 -2.75 16.09 5.41
CA PRO A 142 -3.51 17.18 4.82
C PRO A 142 -5.01 16.89 4.89
N SER A 143 -5.87 17.92 4.86
CA SER A 143 -7.32 17.71 4.81
C SER A 143 -7.72 16.83 3.63
N VAL A 144 -8.67 15.91 3.84
CA VAL A 144 -9.21 15.06 2.77
C VAL A 144 -10.02 15.92 1.81
N ASP A 145 -9.91 15.63 0.51
CA ASP A 145 -10.77 16.23 -0.50
C ASP A 145 -12.24 15.88 -0.19
N PRO A 146 -13.13 16.86 0.01
CA PRO A 146 -14.53 16.62 0.31
C PRO A 146 -15.25 15.71 -0.70
N MET A 147 -14.76 15.62 -1.94
CA MET A 147 -15.33 14.75 -2.98
C MET A 147 -15.05 13.26 -2.75
N LEU A 148 -14.06 12.90 -1.94
CA LEU A 148 -13.75 11.50 -1.58
C LEU A 148 -14.62 10.99 -0.42
N GLY A 149 -15.47 11.85 0.14
CA GLY A 149 -16.33 11.53 1.28
C GLY A 149 -15.63 11.68 2.63
N PRO A 150 -16.32 11.33 3.73
CA PRO A 150 -15.76 11.46 5.06
C PRO A 150 -14.62 10.47 5.30
N ALA A 151 -13.54 10.96 5.91
CA ALA A 151 -12.47 10.12 6.42
C ALA A 151 -12.91 9.44 7.72
N GLU A 152 -12.64 8.15 7.86
CA GLU A 152 -12.86 7.43 9.12
C GLU A 152 -11.56 7.38 9.93
N ALA A 153 -11.63 7.71 11.22
CA ALA A 153 -10.45 7.64 12.08
C ALA A 153 -10.06 6.18 12.39
N GLY A 154 -8.77 5.87 12.26
CA GLY A 154 -8.15 4.62 12.68
C GLY A 154 -7.22 4.82 13.88
N PRO A 155 -6.57 3.74 14.36
CA PRO A 155 -5.56 3.85 15.41
C PRO A 155 -4.27 4.50 14.88
N ASP A 156 -3.41 4.93 15.81
CA ASP A 156 -2.03 5.37 15.53
C ASP A 156 -1.90 6.50 14.48
N GLY A 157 -2.90 7.38 14.40
CA GLY A 157 -2.91 8.48 13.43
C GLY A 157 -3.25 8.05 12.00
N ILE A 158 -3.63 6.79 11.79
CA ILE A 158 -4.19 6.31 10.53
C ILE A 158 -5.59 6.90 10.35
N ARG A 159 -5.93 7.27 9.12
CA ARG A 159 -7.33 7.47 8.69
C ARG A 159 -7.64 6.59 7.49
N PHE A 160 -8.90 6.22 7.31
CA PHE A 160 -9.36 5.48 6.15
C PHE A 160 -10.13 6.37 5.19
N VAL A 161 -9.74 6.36 3.93
CA VAL A 161 -10.36 7.11 2.82
C VAL A 161 -10.43 6.17 1.62
N LEU A 162 -11.61 5.96 1.03
CA LEU A 162 -11.81 5.06 -0.12
C LEU A 162 -11.14 3.67 0.01
N ASP A 163 -11.28 3.05 1.19
CA ASP A 163 -10.69 1.74 1.54
C ASP A 163 -9.15 1.71 1.57
N GLU A 164 -8.48 2.87 1.60
CA GLU A 164 -7.05 3.00 1.82
C GLU A 164 -6.78 3.49 3.24
N ALA A 165 -5.72 2.99 3.86
CA ALA A 165 -5.15 3.55 5.07
C ALA A 165 -4.18 4.68 4.69
N GLU A 166 -4.50 5.91 5.07
CA GLU A 166 -3.59 7.05 4.99
C GLU A 166 -2.96 7.33 6.36
N PHE A 167 -1.64 7.55 6.39
CA PHE A 167 -0.89 7.85 7.60
C PHE A 167 0.33 8.70 7.28
N ALA A 168 0.83 9.45 8.26
CA ALA A 168 2.03 10.26 8.08
C ALA A 168 3.24 9.56 8.69
N VAL A 169 4.38 9.59 8.00
CA VAL A 169 5.68 9.20 8.55
C VAL A 169 6.69 10.29 8.25
N GLY A 170 7.28 10.88 9.29
CA GLY A 170 8.06 12.10 9.15
C GLY A 170 7.20 13.21 8.56
N ASP A 171 7.59 13.71 7.39
CA ASP A 171 6.84 14.72 6.65
C ASP A 171 6.18 14.20 5.36
N ARG A 172 5.98 12.88 5.27
CA ARG A 172 5.44 12.19 4.09
C ARG A 172 4.05 11.63 4.38
N ILE A 173 3.11 11.83 3.44
CA ILE A 173 1.88 11.06 3.41
C ILE A 173 2.17 9.67 2.85
N CYS A 174 1.74 8.63 3.53
CA CYS A 174 1.80 7.25 3.09
C CYS A 174 0.37 6.75 2.86
N ARG A 175 0.15 6.00 1.78
CA ARG A 175 -1.13 5.37 1.48
C ARG A 175 -0.91 3.89 1.29
N LEU A 176 -1.67 3.08 2.01
CA LEU A 176 -1.59 1.63 1.95
C LEU A 176 -2.97 1.07 1.67
N ARG A 177 -3.06 0.18 0.68
CA ARG A 177 -4.28 -0.54 0.35
C ARG A 177 -4.02 -2.04 0.39
N VAL A 178 -4.93 -2.78 0.97
CA VAL A 178 -4.99 -4.24 0.88
C VAL A 178 -6.33 -4.60 0.26
N VAL A 179 -6.31 -5.49 -0.72
CA VAL A 179 -7.53 -6.02 -1.36
C VAL A 179 -7.45 -7.54 -1.32
N THR A 180 -8.14 -8.16 -0.37
CA THR A 180 -8.40 -9.61 -0.35
C THR A 180 -9.89 -9.92 -0.58
N LYS A 181 -10.77 -8.95 -0.32
CA LYS A 181 -12.19 -9.01 -0.67
C LYS A 181 -12.67 -7.62 -1.09
N VAL A 182 -13.39 -7.56 -2.20
CA VAL A 182 -13.92 -6.28 -2.73
C VAL A 182 -15.23 -5.84 -2.05
N THR A 183 -15.81 -6.69 -1.21
CA THR A 183 -17.18 -6.51 -0.70
C THR A 183 -17.26 -6.00 0.74
N ASP A 184 -16.14 -5.96 1.47
CA ASP A 184 -16.14 -5.59 2.88
C ASP A 184 -14.81 -4.93 3.31
N SER A 185 -14.77 -4.47 4.56
CA SER A 185 -13.63 -3.79 5.17
C SER A 185 -12.73 -4.71 6.01
N SER A 186 -12.79 -6.03 5.79
CA SER A 186 -12.02 -7.02 6.58
C SER A 186 -10.50 -6.81 6.49
N ASP A 187 -10.02 -6.17 5.41
CA ASP A 187 -8.62 -5.86 5.17
C ASP A 187 -8.03 -4.78 6.10
N ARG A 188 -8.86 -4.02 6.82
CA ARG A 188 -8.40 -2.91 7.69
C ARG A 188 -7.41 -3.36 8.76
N THR A 189 -7.60 -4.53 9.34
CA THR A 189 -6.67 -5.07 10.35
C THR A 189 -5.29 -5.34 9.74
N ALA A 190 -5.25 -5.88 8.52
CA ALA A 190 -4.00 -6.09 7.80
C ALA A 190 -3.35 -4.76 7.42
N MET A 191 -4.13 -3.78 6.96
CA MET A 191 -3.64 -2.42 6.65
C MET A 191 -3.00 -1.75 7.87
N ILE A 192 -3.65 -1.76 9.03
CA ILE A 192 -3.09 -1.18 10.27
C ILE A 192 -1.77 -1.85 10.64
N ARG A 193 -1.70 -3.18 10.55
CA ARG A 193 -0.48 -3.93 10.87
C ARG A 193 0.67 -3.56 9.93
N LEU A 194 0.43 -3.54 8.63
CA LEU A 194 1.44 -3.20 7.62
C LEU A 194 1.85 -1.72 7.73
N ALA A 195 0.90 -0.81 7.97
CA ALA A 195 1.18 0.62 8.18
C ALA A 195 2.16 0.83 9.34
N ARG A 196 1.97 0.12 10.47
CA ARG A 196 2.93 0.15 11.59
C ARG A 196 4.33 -0.34 11.20
N GLN A 197 4.42 -1.38 10.37
CA GLN A 197 5.71 -1.89 9.89
C GLN A 197 6.41 -0.87 8.99
N VAL A 198 5.66 -0.23 8.09
CA VAL A 198 6.16 0.86 7.24
C VAL A 198 6.62 2.04 8.08
N SER A 199 5.81 2.51 9.03
CA SER A 199 6.17 3.62 9.93
C SER A 199 7.39 3.33 10.80
N GLY A 200 7.67 2.06 11.13
CA GLY A 200 8.86 1.68 11.88
C GLY A 200 10.15 1.58 11.05
N ARG A 201 10.04 1.70 9.71
CA ARG A 201 11.16 1.54 8.75
C ARG A 201 11.52 2.82 8.00
N LEU A 202 10.70 3.86 8.14
CA LEU A 202 10.88 5.19 7.56
C LEU A 202 11.28 6.18 8.65
#